data_AF-A0A5C7JNT6-F1
#
_entry.id   AF-A0A5C7JNT6-F1
#
_cell.length_a   1.000
_cell.length_b   1.000
_cell.length_c   1.000
_cell.angle_alpha   90.00
_cell.angle_beta   90.00
_cell.angle_gamma   90.00
#
_symmetry.space_group_name_H-M   'P 1'
#
loop_
_entity.id
_entity.type
_entity.pdbx_description
1 polymer ?
#
loop_
_entity_poly.entity_id
_entity_poly.type
_entity_poly.pdbx_seq_one_letter_code
_entity_poly.pdbx_strand_id
1 'polypeptide(L)'
;MTKSTSFIKQILEIPHGQAKNNGYIDAYIGYYPESRDEWGDNIYLAFKLDQISSDYRRFLMDHKDFMTVYLNEQDLVFKFSISDDFKVQVMDPFKNGQYSKIDRNYVKTYFSQYVTDRSQRIKTSMNWQILTKDDELKKYWEKRIGVTFTEDMEVWSRPEKEEEIYGYQSSDNEPSPEDCEISNPRYTE
;
A
#
# COMPACT_ATOMS: atom_id res chain seq x y z
N MET A 1 -2.17 5.12 7.80
CA MET A 1 -2.08 3.68 7.51
C MET A 1 -2.47 3.46 6.08
N THR A 2 -1.46 3.18 5.27
CA THR A 2 -1.60 2.89 3.84
C THR A 2 -2.31 1.55 3.62
N LYS A 3 -2.83 1.33 2.42
CA LYS A 3 -3.34 0.02 2.04
C LYS A 3 -2.19 -0.97 1.87
N SER A 4 -1.00 -0.52 1.50
CA SER A 4 0.21 -1.37 1.49
C SER A 4 0.55 -1.94 2.87
N THR A 5 0.42 -1.16 3.95
CA THR A 5 0.56 -1.67 5.33
C THR A 5 -0.43 -2.80 5.61
N SER A 6 -1.65 -2.67 5.10
CA SER A 6 -2.74 -3.61 5.35
C SER A 6 -2.62 -4.88 4.53
N PHE A 7 -2.26 -4.78 3.24
CA PHE A 7 -2.38 -5.86 2.28
C PHE A 7 -1.06 -6.38 1.71
N ILE A 8 -0.02 -5.55 1.63
CA ILE A 8 1.23 -5.87 0.91
C ILE A 8 2.38 -6.21 1.87
N LYS A 9 2.47 -5.53 3.01
CA LYS A 9 3.54 -5.73 4.01
C LYS A 9 3.75 -7.21 4.38
N GLN A 10 2.70 -8.03 4.31
CA GLN A 10 2.77 -9.44 4.70
C GLN A 10 3.67 -10.29 3.81
N ILE A 11 3.97 -9.84 2.58
CA ILE A 11 4.96 -10.48 1.70
C ILE A 11 6.32 -10.62 2.39
N LEU A 12 6.69 -9.66 3.25
CA LEU A 12 7.96 -9.69 3.99
C LEU A 12 7.90 -10.54 5.27
N GLU A 13 6.73 -11.04 5.66
CA GLU A 13 6.52 -11.84 6.87
C GLU A 13 7.00 -11.17 8.18
N ILE A 14 7.21 -9.84 8.16
CA ILE A 14 7.66 -9.09 9.32
C ILE A 14 6.49 -8.90 10.31
N PRO A 15 6.62 -9.36 11.57
CA PRO A 15 5.54 -9.24 12.55
C PRO A 15 5.17 -7.78 12.84
N HIS A 16 3.90 -7.43 12.60
CA HIS A 16 3.41 -6.05 12.74
C HIS A 16 3.60 -5.45 14.13
N GLY A 17 3.39 -6.26 15.18
CA GLY A 17 3.58 -5.81 16.56
C GLY A 17 5.04 -5.46 16.87
N GLN A 18 5.98 -6.26 16.37
CA GLN A 18 7.42 -6.02 16.55
C GLN A 18 7.86 -4.76 15.79
N ALA A 19 7.37 -4.58 14.55
CA ALA A 19 7.63 -3.38 13.76
C ALA A 19 7.11 -2.12 14.49
N LYS A 20 5.86 -2.14 14.95
CA LYS A 20 5.25 -1.03 15.70
C LYS A 20 6.02 -0.66 16.96
N ASN A 21 6.51 -1.65 17.71
CA ASN A 21 7.30 -1.42 18.91
C ASN A 21 8.69 -0.82 18.62
N ASN A 22 9.11 -0.77 17.36
CA ASN A 22 10.38 -0.19 16.91
C ASN A 22 10.18 1.05 16.03
N GLY A 23 9.08 1.79 16.22
CA GLY A 23 8.86 3.07 15.54
C GLY A 23 8.37 2.96 14.09
N TYR A 24 7.78 1.84 13.70
CA TYR A 24 7.18 1.67 12.37
C TYR A 24 6.10 2.71 12.11
N ILE A 25 6.19 3.36 10.94
CA ILE A 25 5.25 4.37 10.46
C ILE A 25 4.21 3.68 9.59
N ASP A 26 4.61 3.25 8.38
CA ASP A 26 3.76 2.58 7.40
C ASP A 26 4.65 1.87 6.35
N ALA A 27 4.02 1.02 5.53
CA ALA A 27 4.61 0.41 4.34
C ALA A 27 4.13 1.13 3.09
N TYR A 28 4.99 1.20 2.10
CA TYR A 28 4.75 1.85 0.82
C TYR A 28 5.21 0.91 -0.29
N ILE A 29 4.72 1.14 -1.50
CA ILE A 29 5.14 0.39 -2.69
C ILE A 29 5.85 1.27 -3.72
N GLY A 30 6.09 2.53 -3.38
CA GLY A 30 7.00 3.42 -4.11
C GLY A 30 7.76 4.34 -3.15
N TYR A 31 8.81 4.95 -3.67
CA TYR A 31 9.66 5.89 -2.94
C TYR A 31 9.99 7.08 -3.85
N TYR A 32 9.30 8.19 -3.60
CA TYR A 32 9.32 9.38 -4.46
C TYR A 32 10.73 9.92 -4.74
N PRO A 33 11.67 9.95 -3.75
CA PRO A 33 13.02 10.47 -4.00
C PRO A 33 13.86 9.65 -4.99
N GLU A 34 13.53 8.37 -5.21
CA GLU A 34 14.24 7.53 -6.19
C GLU A 34 13.52 7.52 -7.54
N SER A 35 12.20 7.40 -7.52
CA SER A 35 11.38 7.38 -8.73
C SER A 35 10.05 8.06 -8.48
N ARG A 36 9.76 9.10 -9.27
CA ARG A 36 8.54 9.90 -9.12
C ARG A 36 7.27 9.07 -9.37
N ASP A 37 7.37 8.14 -10.33
CA ASP A 37 6.20 7.47 -10.88
C ASP A 37 6.19 5.94 -10.74
N GLU A 38 7.32 5.31 -10.42
CA GLU A 38 7.37 3.86 -10.30
C GLU A 38 6.91 3.40 -8.92
N TRP A 39 6.01 2.42 -8.91
CA TRP A 39 5.49 1.80 -7.69
C TRP A 39 5.01 0.38 -7.98
N GLY A 40 5.13 -0.49 -6.98
CA GLY A 40 4.75 -1.91 -7.06
C GLY A 40 5.89 -2.88 -7.35
N ASP A 41 7.10 -2.39 -7.66
CA ASP A 41 8.26 -3.29 -7.85
C ASP A 41 8.98 -3.66 -6.56
N ASN A 42 8.88 -2.79 -5.55
CA ASN A 42 9.56 -2.92 -4.27
C ASN A 42 8.60 -2.58 -3.13
N ILE A 43 8.93 -3.05 -1.92
CA ILE A 43 8.26 -2.65 -0.68
C ILE A 43 9.20 -1.74 0.09
N TYR A 44 8.67 -0.66 0.61
CA TYR A 44 9.39 0.30 1.44
C TYR A 44 8.77 0.32 2.83
N LEU A 45 9.56 0.07 3.87
CA LEU A 45 9.11 0.19 5.25
C LEU A 45 9.73 1.43 5.89
N ALA A 46 8.89 2.37 6.31
CA ALA A 46 9.35 3.58 6.98
C ALA A 46 9.29 3.44 8.51
N PHE A 47 10.34 3.91 9.17
CA PHE A 47 10.50 3.89 10.62
C PHE A 47 11.05 5.22 11.11
N LYS A 48 10.61 5.66 12.30
CA LYS A 48 11.21 6.83 12.96
C LYS A 48 12.64 6.52 13.40
N LEU A 49 13.59 7.35 12.97
CA LEU A 49 15.02 7.17 13.21
C LEU A 49 15.38 7.11 14.70
N ASP A 50 14.70 7.89 15.53
CA ASP A 50 14.93 7.99 16.97
C ASP A 50 14.29 6.84 17.78
N GLN A 51 13.41 6.05 17.17
CA GLN A 51 12.68 4.96 17.83
C GLN A 51 13.15 3.57 17.42
N ILE A 52 13.70 3.41 16.21
CA ILE A 52 14.14 2.12 15.73
C ILE A 52 15.49 1.71 16.34
N SER A 53 15.47 0.64 17.12
CA SER A 53 16.65 0.07 17.79
C SER A 53 17.69 -0.47 16.80
N SER A 54 18.97 -0.49 17.19
CA SER A 54 20.06 -1.05 16.37
C SER A 54 19.82 -2.52 16.00
N ASP A 55 19.30 -3.31 16.94
CA ASP A 55 19.05 -4.73 16.75
C ASP A 55 17.94 -4.96 15.74
N TYR A 56 16.89 -4.13 15.77
CA TYR A 56 15.80 -4.23 14.80
C TYR A 56 16.24 -3.76 13.41
N ARG A 57 17.09 -2.73 13.30
CA ARG A 57 17.70 -2.35 12.01
C ARG A 57 18.47 -3.53 11.42
N ARG A 58 19.29 -4.21 12.24
CA ARG A 58 20.03 -5.39 11.81
C ARG A 58 19.11 -6.53 11.36
N PHE A 59 18.06 -6.82 12.13
CA PHE A 59 17.04 -7.79 11.74
C PHE A 59 16.42 -7.49 10.36
N LEU A 60 16.13 -6.22 10.06
CA LEU A 60 15.62 -5.82 8.75
C LEU A 60 16.68 -5.96 7.64
N MET A 61 17.94 -5.61 7.92
CA MET A 61 19.04 -5.73 6.95
C MET A 61 19.44 -7.19 6.66
N ASP A 62 19.25 -8.09 7.62
CA ASP A 62 19.51 -9.52 7.46
C ASP A 62 18.37 -10.26 6.73
N HIS A 63 17.27 -9.57 6.40
CA HIS A 63 16.14 -10.15 5.66
C HIS A 63 16.54 -10.52 4.22
N LYS A 64 16.11 -11.69 3.74
CA LYS A 64 16.51 -12.22 2.41
C LYS A 64 16.19 -11.29 1.23
N ASP A 65 15.12 -10.52 1.34
CA ASP A 65 14.67 -9.61 0.28
C ASP A 65 15.15 -8.17 0.49
N PHE A 66 15.98 -7.90 1.52
CA PHE A 66 16.51 -6.57 1.79
C PHE A 66 17.45 -6.12 0.66
N MET A 67 17.29 -4.87 0.22
CA MET A 67 18.12 -4.27 -0.82
C MET A 67 18.99 -3.15 -0.28
N THR A 68 18.37 -2.14 0.34
CA THR A 68 19.06 -0.95 0.81
C THR A 68 18.21 -0.18 1.82
N VAL A 69 18.80 0.83 2.47
CA VAL A 69 18.12 1.73 3.40
C VAL A 69 18.41 3.18 3.02
N TYR A 70 17.39 4.02 3.09
CA TYR A 70 17.48 5.46 2.88
C TYR A 70 17.25 6.18 4.21
N LEU A 71 17.97 7.28 4.41
CA LEU A 71 17.74 8.21 5.50
C LEU A 71 17.04 9.45 4.92
N ASN A 72 15.83 9.75 5.38
CA ASN A 72 15.10 10.95 4.99
C ASN A 72 14.73 11.76 6.23
N GLU A 73 15.44 12.86 6.46
CA GLU A 73 15.29 13.73 7.63
C GLU A 73 15.25 12.95 8.97
N GLN A 74 14.06 12.58 9.44
CA GLN A 74 13.82 11.89 10.71
C GLN A 74 13.40 10.43 10.55
N ASP A 75 13.34 9.92 9.33
CA ASP A 75 12.87 8.58 9.00
C ASP A 75 13.96 7.72 8.35
N LEU A 76 13.96 6.43 8.68
CA LEU A 76 14.66 5.39 7.95
C LEU A 76 13.68 4.60 7.10
N VAL A 77 13.98 4.50 5.80
CA VAL A 77 13.15 3.81 4.82
C VAL A 77 13.93 2.61 4.28
N PHE A 78 13.49 1.41 4.63
CA PHE A 78 14.10 0.15 4.18
C PHE A 78 13.42 -0.33 2.91
N LYS A 79 14.20 -0.62 1.86
CA LYS A 79 13.74 -1.11 0.57
C LYS A 79 13.93 -2.62 0.46
N PHE A 80 12.89 -3.31 0.02
CA PHE A 80 12.87 -4.76 -0.18
C PHE A 80 12.39 -5.09 -1.59
N SER A 81 13.02 -6.09 -2.21
CA SER A 81 12.61 -6.61 -3.51
C SER A 81 11.35 -7.47 -3.41
N ILE A 82 10.54 -7.48 -4.47
CA ILE A 82 9.38 -8.38 -4.59
C ILE A 82 9.67 -9.38 -5.71
N SER A 83 9.39 -10.67 -5.47
CA SER A 83 9.51 -11.70 -6.51
C SER A 83 8.45 -11.52 -7.61
N ASP A 84 8.76 -11.94 -8.83
CA ASP A 84 7.85 -11.80 -9.96
C ASP A 84 6.50 -12.50 -9.73
N ASP A 85 6.49 -13.64 -9.02
CA ASP A 85 5.25 -14.32 -8.62
C ASP A 85 4.36 -13.41 -7.78
N PHE A 86 4.91 -12.75 -6.76
CA PHE A 86 4.14 -11.82 -5.93
C PHE A 86 3.73 -10.56 -6.69
N LYS A 87 4.52 -10.10 -7.65
CA LYS A 87 4.12 -8.96 -8.50
C LYS A 87 2.84 -9.28 -9.28
N VAL A 88 2.80 -10.42 -9.96
CA VAL A 88 1.64 -10.82 -10.76
C VAL A 88 0.44 -11.20 -9.89
N GLN A 89 0.67 -12.01 -8.85
CA GLN A 89 -0.41 -12.65 -8.09
C GLN A 89 -0.99 -11.78 -6.97
N VAL A 90 -0.24 -10.80 -6.49
CA VAL A 90 -0.63 -9.94 -5.35
C VAL A 90 -0.58 -8.47 -5.73
N MET A 91 0.53 -7.99 -6.28
CA MET A 91 0.71 -6.55 -6.51
C MET A 91 -0.18 -6.01 -7.62
N ASP A 92 -0.28 -6.69 -8.76
CA ASP A 92 -1.11 -6.26 -9.89
C ASP A 92 -2.60 -6.18 -9.54
N PRO A 93 -3.23 -7.21 -8.93
CA PRO A 93 -4.61 -7.06 -8.48
C PRO A 93 -4.74 -5.99 -7.40
N PHE A 94 -3.78 -5.83 -6.49
CA PHE A 94 -3.79 -4.76 -5.48
C PHE A 94 -3.80 -3.36 -6.11
N LYS A 95 -2.86 -3.07 -7.02
CA LYS A 95 -2.78 -1.77 -7.73
C LYS A 95 -4.05 -1.46 -8.52
N ASN A 96 -4.70 -2.50 -9.08
CA ASN A 96 -5.94 -2.36 -9.82
C ASN A 96 -7.19 -2.33 -8.92
N GLY A 97 -7.04 -2.41 -7.58
CA GLY A 97 -8.15 -2.44 -6.63
C GLY A 97 -8.97 -3.74 -6.65
N GLN A 98 -8.48 -4.77 -7.35
CA GLN A 98 -9.12 -6.07 -7.52
C GLN A 98 -8.78 -7.01 -6.35
N TYR A 99 -9.10 -6.61 -5.13
CA TYR A 99 -8.72 -7.34 -3.91
C TYR A 99 -9.25 -8.77 -3.88
N SER A 100 -10.40 -9.04 -4.48
CA SER A 100 -10.96 -10.39 -4.58
C SER A 100 -10.19 -11.30 -5.54
N LYS A 101 -9.28 -10.76 -6.35
CA LYS A 101 -8.43 -11.49 -7.31
C LYS A 101 -7.01 -11.74 -6.81
N ILE A 102 -6.63 -11.17 -5.67
CA ILE A 102 -5.34 -11.50 -5.02
C ILE A 102 -5.26 -13.01 -4.80
N ASP A 103 -4.08 -13.62 -4.96
CA ASP A 103 -3.92 -15.06 -4.80
C ASP A 103 -4.49 -15.61 -3.48
N ARG A 104 -5.24 -16.71 -3.57
CA ARG A 104 -6.00 -17.25 -2.44
C ARG A 104 -5.09 -17.96 -1.44
N ASN A 105 -3.95 -18.49 -1.87
CA ASN A 105 -2.97 -19.07 -0.94
C ASN A 105 -2.33 -17.96 -0.11
N TYR A 106 -1.95 -16.84 -0.73
CA TYR A 106 -1.49 -15.65 -0.03
C TYR A 106 -2.51 -15.16 1.00
N VAL A 107 -3.78 -14.98 0.59
CA VAL A 107 -4.86 -14.55 1.50
C VAL A 107 -5.00 -15.51 2.68
N LYS A 108 -5.09 -16.82 2.44
CA LYS A 108 -5.25 -17.82 3.49
C LYS A 108 -4.05 -17.88 4.44
N THR A 109 -2.85 -17.65 3.93
CA THR A 109 -1.60 -17.75 4.70
C THR A 109 -1.43 -16.57 5.64
N TYR A 110 -1.70 -15.35 5.15
CA TYR A 110 -1.33 -14.13 5.87
C TYR A 110 -2.50 -13.36 6.48
N PHE A 111 -3.75 -13.71 6.17
CA PHE A 111 -4.93 -13.00 6.65
C PHE A 111 -5.84 -13.93 7.44
N SER A 112 -5.92 -13.70 8.75
CA SER A 112 -6.87 -14.40 9.60
C SER A 112 -8.28 -13.91 9.33
N GLN A 113 -9.21 -14.85 9.17
CA GLN A 113 -10.64 -14.55 9.03
C GLN A 113 -11.20 -13.84 10.28
N TYR A 114 -10.76 -14.26 11.46
CA TYR A 114 -11.23 -13.74 12.73
C TYR A 114 -10.11 -13.02 13.48
N VAL A 115 -10.45 -11.88 14.08
CA VAL A 115 -9.57 -11.09 14.94
C VAL A 115 -10.28 -10.74 16.23
N THR A 116 -9.50 -10.60 17.29
CA THR A 116 -10.00 -10.15 18.59
C THR A 116 -9.95 -8.64 18.66
N ASP A 117 -11.07 -8.00 19.00
CA ASP A 117 -11.12 -6.56 19.22
C ASP A 117 -10.56 -6.15 20.60
N ARG A 118 -10.54 -4.84 20.88
CA ARG A 118 -10.06 -4.30 22.17
C ARG A 118 -10.91 -4.75 23.36
N SER A 119 -12.15 -5.17 23.12
CA SER A 119 -13.09 -5.68 24.12
C SER A 119 -13.05 -7.21 24.23
N GLN A 120 -12.02 -7.86 23.67
CA GLN A 120 -11.85 -9.30 23.62
C GLN A 120 -12.96 -10.06 22.88
N ARG A 121 -13.73 -9.37 22.03
CA ARG A 121 -14.75 -10.01 21.19
C ARG A 121 -14.13 -10.47 19.89
N ILE A 122 -14.51 -11.67 19.47
CA ILE A 122 -14.13 -12.22 18.17
C ILE A 122 -15.01 -11.56 17.12
N LYS A 123 -14.39 -11.00 16.07
CA LYS A 123 -15.08 -10.43 14.91
C LYS A 123 -14.36 -10.81 13.62
N THR A 124 -15.05 -10.73 12.50
CA THR A 124 -14.42 -10.90 11.19
C THR A 124 -13.43 -9.76 10.93
N SER A 125 -12.26 -10.09 10.39
CA SER A 125 -11.24 -9.12 10.01
C SER A 125 -11.72 -8.26 8.84
N MET A 126 -11.56 -6.94 8.93
CA MET A 126 -11.90 -6.03 7.83
C MET A 126 -11.13 -6.38 6.55
N ASN A 127 -9.83 -6.70 6.67
CA ASN A 127 -9.03 -7.11 5.52
C ASN A 127 -9.59 -8.39 4.89
N TRP A 128 -10.01 -9.35 5.72
CA TRP A 128 -10.64 -10.56 5.23
C TRP A 128 -11.94 -10.25 4.48
N GLN A 129 -12.81 -9.42 5.07
CA GLN A 129 -14.08 -9.01 4.45
C GLN A 129 -13.87 -8.35 3.08
N ILE A 130 -12.84 -7.50 2.95
CA ILE A 130 -12.47 -6.88 1.69
C ILE A 130 -11.98 -7.93 0.69
N LEU A 131 -11.04 -8.79 1.09
CA LEU A 131 -10.44 -9.81 0.22
C LEU A 131 -11.45 -10.87 -0.24
N THR A 132 -12.54 -11.10 0.49
CA THR A 132 -13.58 -12.07 0.15
C THR A 132 -14.88 -11.46 -0.37
N LYS A 133 -14.95 -10.14 -0.57
CA LYS A 133 -16.18 -9.42 -0.92
C LYS A 133 -17.36 -9.83 -0.02
N ASP A 134 -17.15 -9.75 1.28
CA ASP A 134 -18.12 -10.18 2.29
C ASP A 134 -19.48 -9.47 2.14
N ASP A 135 -20.56 -10.24 2.28
CA ASP A 135 -21.92 -9.76 2.01
C ASP A 135 -22.41 -8.74 3.04
N GLU A 136 -21.93 -8.79 4.29
CA GLU A 136 -22.27 -7.76 5.27
C GLU A 136 -21.63 -6.42 4.90
N LEU A 137 -20.39 -6.46 4.41
CA LEU A 137 -19.69 -5.26 3.96
C LEU A 137 -20.34 -4.66 2.69
N LYS A 138 -20.80 -5.50 1.75
CA LYS A 138 -21.62 -5.05 0.61
C LYS A 138 -22.88 -4.34 1.09
N LYS A 139 -23.71 -4.99 1.90
CA LYS A 139 -24.97 -4.43 2.41
C LYS A 139 -24.76 -3.12 3.17
N TYR A 140 -23.67 -3.02 3.92
CA TYR A 140 -23.29 -1.79 4.60
C TYR A 140 -23.08 -0.64 3.61
N TRP A 141 -22.30 -0.87 2.55
CA TRP A 141 -22.06 0.15 1.53
C TRP A 141 -23.32 0.44 0.72
N GLU A 142 -24.07 -0.57 0.27
CA GLU A 142 -25.33 -0.40 -0.45
C GLU A 142 -26.28 0.54 0.30
N LYS A 143 -26.43 0.34 1.61
CA LYS A 143 -27.25 1.20 2.48
C LYS A 143 -26.67 2.61 2.62
N ARG A 144 -25.35 2.76 2.65
CA ARG A 144 -24.68 4.04 2.92
C ARG A 144 -24.58 4.95 1.70
N ILE A 145 -24.35 4.38 0.52
CA ILE A 145 -24.19 5.13 -0.74
C ILE A 145 -25.40 5.00 -1.67
N GLY A 146 -26.38 4.15 -1.35
CA GLY A 146 -27.61 4.02 -2.14
C GLY A 146 -27.41 3.33 -3.49
N VAL A 147 -26.44 2.42 -3.57
CA VAL A 147 -26.10 1.65 -4.78
C VAL A 147 -26.40 0.18 -4.54
N THR A 148 -26.72 -0.59 -5.59
CA THR A 148 -26.76 -2.06 -5.52
C THR A 148 -25.46 -2.61 -6.12
N PHE A 149 -24.75 -3.43 -5.37
CA PHE A 149 -23.48 -4.00 -5.83
C PHE A 149 -23.71 -5.07 -6.89
N THR A 150 -22.99 -4.98 -8.00
CA THR A 150 -22.89 -6.09 -8.96
C THR A 150 -21.76 -7.04 -8.55
N GLU A 151 -21.73 -8.25 -9.12
CA GLU A 151 -20.68 -9.24 -8.82
C GLU A 151 -19.26 -8.73 -9.15
N ASP A 152 -19.16 -7.87 -10.17
CA ASP A 152 -17.89 -7.28 -10.62
C ASP A 152 -17.36 -6.19 -9.68
N MET A 153 -18.24 -5.52 -8.91
CA MET A 153 -17.85 -4.43 -8.04
C MET A 153 -17.00 -4.90 -6.84
N GLU A 154 -16.00 -4.11 -6.50
CA GLU A 154 -15.14 -4.31 -5.32
C GLU A 154 -15.68 -3.49 -4.15
N VAL A 155 -15.57 -4.06 -2.94
CA VAL A 155 -16.12 -3.46 -1.70
C VAL A 155 -15.19 -2.42 -1.07
N TRP A 156 -14.10 -2.09 -1.75
CA TRP A 156 -13.09 -1.14 -1.31
C TRP A 156 -12.51 -0.39 -2.51
N SER A 157 -12.10 0.85 -2.29
CA SER A 157 -11.50 1.66 -3.37
C SER A 157 -10.12 1.13 -3.76
N ARG A 158 -9.69 1.42 -4.98
CA ARG A 158 -8.30 1.21 -5.45
C ARG A 158 -7.31 1.97 -4.54
N PRO A 159 -6.07 1.50 -4.34
CA PRO A 159 -5.04 2.36 -3.74
C PRO A 159 -4.82 3.61 -4.58
N GLU A 160 -4.74 4.76 -3.92
CA GLU A 160 -4.34 6.01 -4.57
C GLU A 160 -2.81 6.10 -4.53
N LYS A 161 -2.21 6.46 -5.66
CA LYS A 161 -0.75 6.41 -5.83
C LYS A 161 -0.04 7.29 -4.81
N GLU A 162 -0.60 8.46 -4.55
CA GLU A 162 -0.11 9.49 -3.66
C GLU A 162 -0.04 9.02 -2.21
N GLU A 163 -0.93 8.09 -1.82
CA GLU A 163 -0.97 7.52 -0.47
C GLU A 163 0.00 6.33 -0.31
N GLU A 164 0.37 5.68 -1.42
CA GLU A 164 1.15 4.45 -1.41
C GLU A 164 2.63 4.65 -1.78
N ILE A 165 3.03 5.88 -2.10
CA ILE A 165 4.42 6.29 -2.35
C ILE A 165 4.93 7.13 -1.18
N TYR A 166 6.03 6.71 -0.56
CA TYR A 166 6.63 7.48 0.52
C TYR A 166 7.22 8.79 -0.02
N GLY A 167 6.91 9.91 0.64
CA GLY A 167 7.44 11.23 0.30
C GLY A 167 6.83 11.87 -0.94
N TYR A 168 5.66 11.41 -1.39
CA TYR A 168 4.99 11.94 -2.57
C TYR A 168 4.71 13.45 -2.45
N GLN A 169 5.05 14.23 -3.48
CA GLN A 169 4.80 15.67 -3.55
C GLN A 169 3.66 15.95 -4.54
N SER A 170 2.54 16.46 -4.03
CA SER A 170 1.32 16.70 -4.82
C SER A 170 1.45 17.83 -5.86
N SER A 171 2.51 18.65 -5.79
CA SER A 171 2.77 19.76 -6.72
C SER A 171 3.21 19.32 -8.12
N ASP A 172 3.55 18.05 -8.32
CA ASP A 172 3.97 17.53 -9.64
C ASP A 172 2.77 17.05 -10.50
N ASN A 173 1.54 17.13 -9.98
CA ASN A 173 0.31 16.82 -10.72
C ASN A 173 -0.43 18.10 -11.15
N GLU A 174 0.12 18.84 -12.11
CA GLU A 174 -0.62 19.62 -13.11
C GLU A 174 0.39 20.27 -14.08
N PRO A 175 0.37 20.01 -15.40
CA PRO A 175 0.79 21.06 -16.32
C PRO A 175 -0.18 22.22 -16.13
N SER A 176 0.34 23.38 -15.75
CA SER A 176 -0.45 24.61 -15.73
C SER A 176 -1.14 24.78 -17.10
N PRO A 177 -2.44 25.14 -17.15
CA PRO A 177 -3.09 25.51 -18.40
C PRO A 177 -2.37 26.64 -19.17
N GLU A 178 -1.48 27.37 -18.49
CA GLU A 178 -0.70 28.47 -19.08
C GLU A 178 0.48 28.00 -19.95
N ASP A 179 0.90 26.72 -19.86
CA ASP A 179 1.98 26.18 -20.71
C ASP A 179 1.48 25.70 -22.10
N CYS A 180 0.17 25.82 -22.36
CA CYS A 180 -0.46 25.61 -23.66
C CYS A 180 -0.73 26.94 -24.39
N GLU A 181 0.11 27.96 -24.24
CA GLU A 181 0.13 29.05 -25.22
C GLU A 181 0.74 28.53 -26.53
N ILE A 182 -0.15 28.00 -27.39
CA ILE A 182 0.11 27.82 -28.81
C ILE A 182 0.48 29.20 -29.37
N SER A 183 1.78 29.44 -29.55
CA SER A 183 2.28 30.54 -30.35
C SER A 183 1.70 30.39 -31.76
N ASN A 184 0.63 31.14 -32.03
CA ASN A 184 0.04 31.25 -33.36
C ASN A 184 0.90 32.22 -34.17
N PRO A 185 1.73 31.80 -35.14
CA PRO A 185 2.36 32.75 -36.04
C PRO A 185 1.26 33.35 -36.92
N ARG A 186 1.03 34.66 -36.73
CA ARG A 186 0.18 35.46 -37.60
C ARG A 186 0.64 35.28 -39.05
N TYR A 187 -0.27 34.83 -39.90
CA TYR A 187 -0.17 35.05 -41.33
C TYR A 187 -0.18 36.56 -41.58
N THR A 188 0.91 37.10 -42.10
CA THR A 188 0.92 38.38 -42.81
C THR A 188 0.65 38.12 -44.28
N GLU A 189 -0.27 38.92 -44.82
CA GLU A 189 -0.74 39.00 -46.21
C GLU A 189 0.40 39.19 -47.23
#